data_AF-A0A6G0HLB0-F1
#
_entry.id   AF-A0A6G0HLB0-F1
#
_cell.length_a   1.000
_cell.length_b   1.000
_cell.length_c   1.000
_cell.angle_alpha   90.00
_cell.angle_beta   90.00
_cell.angle_gamma   90.00
#
_symmetry.space_group_name_H-M   'P 1'
#
loop_
_entity.id
_entity.type
_entity.pdbx_description
1 polymer ?
#
loop_
_entity_poly.entity_id
_entity_poly.type
_entity_poly.pdbx_seq_one_letter_code
_entity_poly.pdbx_strand_id
1 'polypeptide(L)'
;MVDRCFNNSDGDFLIVPQQGEILITTEFGKMMVEPNEICVIQQGMRFSVDVFGETRGYILEVYGTNFELPDLGPIGANGLANPRDFLCPVAWYEDRQVATGYTIINKYQGKLFTCQQDFSPFNVVAWHGNYTPYKYNLKNFMVINCVAFDHADPSIFTVLTAKSTRPGVAIADFVIFPPRWGVADHTFRPPYYHRNCMSEFMGLIKGHYEAKEEGFQPGGASLHSMMTPHWPRR
;
A
#
# COMPACT_ATOMS: atom_id res chain seq x y z
N MET A 1 18.48 -7.62 2.13
CA MET A 1 18.97 -8.50 1.03
C MET A 1 20.48 -8.26 0.93
N VAL A 2 21.32 -9.27 0.66
CA VAL A 2 22.79 -9.08 0.64
C VAL A 2 23.29 -9.02 -0.80
N ASP A 3 23.89 -7.88 -1.19
CA ASP A 3 24.46 -7.61 -2.53
C ASP A 3 23.48 -7.85 -3.68
N ARG A 4 22.20 -7.57 -3.42
CA ARG A 4 21.13 -7.63 -4.42
C ARG A 4 20.14 -6.49 -4.26
N CYS A 5 19.64 -6.03 -5.39
CA CYS A 5 18.46 -5.19 -5.47
C CYS A 5 17.42 -5.84 -6.37
N PHE A 6 16.22 -5.31 -6.30
CA PHE A 6 15.10 -5.64 -7.16
C PHE A 6 14.58 -4.36 -7.81
N ASN A 7 14.09 -4.47 -9.04
CA ASN A 7 13.27 -3.45 -9.68
C ASN A 7 12.12 -4.13 -10.41
N ASN A 8 11.01 -3.42 -10.55
CA ASN A 8 9.84 -3.90 -11.25
C ASN A 8 9.59 -3.09 -12.51
N SER A 9 9.74 -3.71 -13.68
CA SER A 9 9.44 -3.09 -14.96
C SER A 9 7.96 -3.15 -15.32
N ASP A 10 7.13 -3.88 -14.57
CA ASP A 10 5.73 -4.11 -14.93
C ASP A 10 4.79 -3.04 -14.36
N GLY A 11 5.10 -2.50 -13.18
CA GLY A 11 4.26 -1.48 -12.55
C GLY A 11 4.69 -1.08 -11.13
N ASP A 12 3.77 -0.40 -10.45
CA ASP A 12 3.97 0.14 -9.11
C ASP A 12 3.64 -0.91 -8.04
N PHE A 13 4.40 -0.90 -6.94
CA PHE A 13 4.04 -1.64 -5.73
C PHE A 13 3.55 -0.72 -4.63
N LEU A 14 2.38 -1.02 -4.08
CA LEU A 14 1.97 -0.58 -2.75
C LEU A 14 2.21 -1.73 -1.77
N ILE A 15 3.12 -1.53 -0.83
CA ILE A 15 3.58 -2.52 0.15
C ILE A 15 2.96 -2.21 1.52
N VAL A 16 2.34 -3.22 2.13
CA VAL A 16 1.66 -3.13 3.43
C VAL A 16 2.27 -4.14 4.40
N PRO A 17 3.27 -3.75 5.22
CA PRO A 17 3.84 -4.62 6.24
C PRO A 17 2.80 -5.04 7.29
N GLN A 18 2.85 -6.31 7.71
CA GLN A 18 1.96 -6.88 8.72
C GLN A 18 2.75 -7.40 9.94
N GLN A 19 3.84 -8.14 9.69
CA GLN A 19 4.76 -8.67 10.69
C GLN A 19 6.18 -8.25 10.30
N GLY A 20 6.92 -7.71 11.27
CA GLY A 20 8.28 -7.21 11.06
C GLY A 20 8.31 -5.82 10.43
N GLU A 21 9.24 -4.99 10.88
CA GLU A 21 9.61 -3.76 10.18
C GLU A 21 10.58 -4.07 9.03
N ILE A 22 10.57 -3.23 8.00
CA ILE A 22 11.45 -3.37 6.84
C ILE A 22 12.21 -2.07 6.59
N LEU A 23 13.52 -2.19 6.37
CA LEU A 23 14.34 -1.07 5.92
C LEU A 23 14.51 -1.17 4.41
N ILE A 24 13.95 -0.22 3.69
CA ILE A 24 14.01 -0.16 2.23
C ILE A 24 15.08 0.85 1.83
N THR A 25 16.10 0.37 1.13
CA THR A 25 17.09 1.22 0.45
C THR A 25 16.67 1.35 -1.00
N THR A 26 16.48 2.57 -1.48
CA THR A 26 16.15 2.89 -2.89
C THR A 26 17.25 3.77 -3.49
N GLU A 27 17.21 3.98 -4.81
CA GLU A 27 18.02 5.00 -5.48
C GLU A 27 17.83 6.42 -4.91
N PHE A 28 16.70 6.69 -4.25
CA PHE A 28 16.34 8.01 -3.72
C PHE A 28 16.72 8.18 -2.24
N GLY A 29 17.18 7.12 -1.60
CA GLY A 29 17.51 7.07 -0.18
C GLY A 29 16.80 5.96 0.57
N LYS A 30 16.80 6.05 1.90
CA LYS A 30 16.35 4.99 2.80
C LYS A 30 15.05 5.33 3.51
N MET A 31 14.17 4.34 3.68
CA MET A 31 12.94 4.44 4.44
C MET A 31 12.76 3.21 5.32
N MET A 32 12.57 3.41 6.63
CA MET A 32 12.03 2.37 7.50
C MET A 32 10.51 2.32 7.34
N VAL A 33 9.90 1.14 7.26
CA VAL A 33 8.44 0.98 7.15
C VAL A 33 8.00 -0.09 8.14
N GLU A 34 7.18 0.31 9.10
CA GLU A 34 6.68 -0.57 10.16
C GLU A 34 5.25 -1.05 9.88
N PRO A 35 4.77 -2.13 10.53
CA PRO A 35 3.35 -2.48 10.47
C PRO A 35 2.46 -1.30 10.88
N ASN A 36 1.37 -1.08 10.13
CA ASN A 36 0.50 0.10 10.20
C ASN A 36 1.06 1.37 9.51
N GLU A 37 2.16 1.23 8.80
CA GLU A 37 2.56 2.13 7.72
C GLU A 37 2.42 1.40 6.39
N ILE A 38 2.39 2.16 5.30
CA ILE A 38 2.51 1.66 3.93
C ILE A 38 3.66 2.35 3.23
N CYS A 39 4.16 1.77 2.15
CA CYS A 39 5.02 2.48 1.22
C CYS A 39 4.69 2.14 -0.22
N VAL A 40 5.02 3.05 -1.13
CA VAL A 40 4.93 2.85 -2.56
C VAL A 40 6.31 2.94 -3.17
N ILE A 41 6.65 1.93 -3.99
CA ILE A 41 7.82 1.93 -4.86
C ILE A 41 7.30 1.87 -6.27
N GLN A 42 7.50 2.95 -7.01
CA GLN A 42 6.96 3.10 -8.35
C GLN A 42 7.80 2.31 -9.37
N GLN A 43 7.19 2.04 -10.52
CA GLN A 43 7.76 1.25 -11.61
C GLN A 43 9.18 1.69 -11.96
N GLY A 44 10.08 0.71 -12.10
CA GLY A 44 11.46 0.89 -12.54
C GLY A 44 12.47 1.20 -11.43
N MET A 45 12.03 1.71 -10.28
CA MET A 45 12.94 2.05 -9.18
C MET A 45 13.65 0.81 -8.64
N ARG A 46 14.98 0.89 -8.49
CA ARG A 46 15.78 -0.14 -7.82
C ARG A 46 15.68 0.05 -6.33
N PHE A 47 15.43 -1.06 -5.64
CA PHE A 47 15.38 -1.08 -4.19
C PHE A 47 15.89 -2.39 -3.61
N SER A 48 16.32 -2.35 -2.36
CA SER A 48 16.72 -3.50 -1.58
C SER A 48 16.01 -3.44 -0.23
N VAL A 49 15.62 -4.60 0.30
CA VAL A 49 14.85 -4.70 1.54
C VAL A 49 15.66 -5.46 2.57
N ASP A 50 15.99 -4.79 3.68
CA ASP A 50 16.54 -5.42 4.87
C ASP A 50 15.43 -5.73 5.86
N VAL A 51 15.54 -6.91 6.46
CA VAL A 51 14.57 -7.45 7.42
C VAL A 51 15.29 -7.81 8.71
N PHE A 52 14.62 -7.67 9.85
CA PHE A 52 15.20 -7.87 11.17
C PHE A 52 14.71 -9.15 11.86
N GLY A 53 14.03 -10.01 11.11
CA GLY A 53 13.43 -11.27 11.57
C GLY A 53 12.41 -11.79 10.56
N GLU A 54 11.54 -12.71 11.00
CA GLU A 54 10.41 -13.17 10.20
C GLU A 54 9.53 -11.99 9.78
N THR A 55 9.33 -11.84 8.47
CA THR A 55 8.64 -10.71 7.88
C THR A 55 7.49 -11.19 7.00
N ARG A 56 6.32 -10.58 7.12
CA ARG A 56 5.14 -10.87 6.30
C ARG A 56 4.36 -9.58 6.04
N GLY A 57 3.77 -9.47 4.88
CA GLY A 57 2.92 -8.35 4.50
C GLY A 57 2.12 -8.65 3.24
N TYR A 58 1.46 -7.62 2.72
CA TYR A 58 0.70 -7.66 1.49
C TYR A 58 1.32 -6.72 0.46
N ILE A 59 1.14 -7.04 -0.81
CA ILE A 59 1.59 -6.18 -1.91
C ILE A 59 0.43 -6.07 -2.90
N LEU A 60 0.05 -4.84 -3.22
CA LEU A 60 -0.81 -4.52 -4.35
C LEU A 60 0.08 -4.02 -5.48
N GLU A 61 0.12 -4.79 -6.57
CA GLU A 61 0.81 -4.42 -7.79
C GLU A 61 -0.20 -3.91 -8.82
N VAL A 62 0.04 -2.73 -9.39
CA VAL A 62 -0.83 -2.14 -10.43
C VAL A 62 -0.04 -1.87 -11.71
N TYR A 63 -0.67 -2.11 -12.86
CA TYR A 63 -0.05 -1.99 -14.18
C TYR A 63 -0.62 -0.81 -14.97
N GLY A 64 0.25 -0.04 -15.62
CA GLY A 64 -0.13 1.01 -16.58
C GLY A 64 -0.74 2.27 -15.96
N THR A 65 -0.65 2.45 -14.65
CA THR A 65 -1.10 3.64 -13.91
C THR A 65 -0.35 3.73 -12.58
N ASN A 66 -0.43 4.89 -11.91
CA ASN A 66 0.22 5.15 -10.64
C ASN A 66 -0.84 5.41 -9.56
N PHE A 67 -0.46 5.27 -8.29
CA PHE A 67 -1.32 5.64 -7.16
C PHE A 67 -1.37 7.15 -6.97
N GLU A 68 -2.57 7.68 -6.74
CA GLU A 68 -2.81 9.08 -6.37
C GLU A 68 -3.84 9.19 -5.24
N LEU A 69 -3.94 10.38 -4.65
CA LEU A 69 -4.99 10.67 -3.67
C LEU A 69 -6.37 10.71 -4.37
N PRO A 70 -7.43 10.20 -3.72
CA PRO A 70 -8.77 10.25 -4.30
C PRO A 70 -9.28 11.68 -4.41
N ASP A 71 -10.14 11.94 -5.39
CA ASP A 71 -10.90 13.18 -5.45
C ASP A 71 -11.81 13.26 -4.21
N LEU A 72 -11.64 14.31 -3.39
CA LEU A 72 -12.35 14.44 -2.11
C LEU A 72 -13.85 14.76 -2.27
N GLY A 73 -14.28 15.23 -3.45
CA GLY A 73 -15.67 15.57 -3.70
C GLY A 73 -16.24 16.52 -2.62
N PRO A 74 -17.41 16.21 -2.04
CA PRO A 74 -18.00 17.02 -0.97
C PRO A 74 -17.21 17.09 0.35
N ILE A 75 -16.21 16.22 0.57
CA ILE A 75 -15.31 16.34 1.75
C ILE A 75 -14.52 17.66 1.67
N GLY A 76 -14.27 18.16 0.46
CA GLY A 76 -13.68 19.47 0.22
C GLY A 76 -12.17 19.42 0.11
N ALA A 77 -11.47 20.30 0.84
CA ALA A 77 -10.03 20.52 0.65
C ALA A 77 -9.13 19.75 1.62
N ASN A 78 -9.69 19.13 2.67
CA ASN A 78 -8.93 18.44 3.72
C ASN A 78 -9.71 17.24 4.25
N GLY A 79 -9.02 16.17 4.60
CA GLY A 79 -9.64 14.92 5.08
C GLY A 79 -8.96 13.70 4.47
N LEU A 80 -9.31 12.51 4.98
CA LEU A 80 -8.72 11.24 4.55
C LEU A 80 -7.19 11.23 4.76
N ALA A 81 -6.42 10.87 3.73
CA ALA A 81 -4.97 10.90 3.76
C ALA A 81 -4.44 12.27 3.33
N ASN A 82 -4.20 13.16 4.29
CA ASN A 82 -3.70 14.51 3.99
C ASN A 82 -2.31 14.45 3.31
N PRO A 83 -2.06 15.22 2.23
CA PRO A 83 -0.83 15.13 1.45
C PRO A 83 0.46 15.34 2.25
N ARG A 84 0.42 16.20 3.29
CA ARG A 84 1.59 16.52 4.13
C ARG A 84 2.19 15.30 4.82
N ASP A 85 1.38 14.29 5.09
CA ASP A 85 1.79 13.14 5.89
C ASP A 85 2.42 12.01 5.06
N PHE A 86 2.55 12.21 3.73
CA PHE A 86 3.33 11.37 2.83
C PHE A 86 4.80 11.79 2.85
N LEU A 87 5.68 10.87 3.22
CA LEU A 87 7.11 11.14 3.42
C LEU A 87 7.94 10.48 2.32
N CYS A 88 8.79 11.25 1.67
CA CYS A 88 9.81 10.76 0.73
C CYS A 88 11.17 10.71 1.45
N PRO A 89 12.08 9.78 1.09
CA PRO A 89 13.41 9.74 1.68
C PRO A 89 14.22 10.96 1.27
N VAL A 90 15.24 11.30 2.05
CA VAL A 90 16.31 12.21 1.59
C VAL A 90 17.37 11.41 0.83
N ALA A 91 18.07 12.07 -0.10
CA ALA A 91 19.15 11.45 -0.86
C ALA A 91 20.19 10.78 0.07
N TRP A 92 20.56 9.57 -0.29
CA TRP A 92 21.62 8.79 0.34
C TRP A 92 22.28 7.93 -0.71
N TYR A 93 23.60 7.79 -0.66
CA TYR A 93 24.35 6.97 -1.59
C TYR A 93 25.41 6.14 -0.87
N GLU A 94 25.85 5.06 -1.52
CA GLU A 94 27.06 4.34 -1.21
C GLU A 94 27.95 4.24 -2.46
N ASP A 95 29.23 4.50 -2.28
CA ASP A 95 30.26 4.16 -3.27
C ASP A 95 30.92 2.85 -2.84
N ARG A 96 30.30 1.75 -3.25
CA ARG A 96 30.67 0.40 -2.79
C ARG A 96 30.94 -0.51 -3.97
N GLN A 97 32.19 -0.95 -4.08
CA GLN A 97 32.62 -2.01 -4.98
C GLN A 97 32.23 -3.39 -4.40
N VAL A 98 31.79 -4.29 -5.28
CA VAL A 98 31.35 -5.64 -4.95
C VAL A 98 32.05 -6.61 -5.88
N ALA A 99 33.27 -7.01 -5.51
CA ALA A 99 34.14 -7.85 -6.33
C ALA A 99 33.51 -9.21 -6.71
N THR A 100 32.59 -9.73 -5.89
CA THR A 100 31.86 -10.96 -6.15
C THR A 100 30.64 -10.79 -7.08
N GLY A 101 30.36 -9.56 -7.52
CA GLY A 101 29.20 -9.18 -8.34
C GLY A 101 27.97 -8.81 -7.50
N TYR A 102 27.48 -7.59 -7.68
CA TYR A 102 26.17 -7.14 -7.23
C TYR A 102 25.09 -7.62 -8.19
N THR A 103 24.05 -8.30 -7.70
CA THR A 103 22.97 -8.83 -8.56
C THR A 103 21.77 -7.89 -8.60
N ILE A 104 21.37 -7.48 -9.79
CA ILE A 104 20.10 -6.76 -10.00
C ILE A 104 19.08 -7.75 -10.52
N ILE A 105 17.97 -7.86 -9.81
CA ILE A 105 16.83 -8.68 -10.21
C ILE A 105 15.78 -7.74 -10.81
N ASN A 106 15.34 -8.02 -12.04
CA ASN A 106 14.28 -7.28 -12.71
C ASN A 106 13.05 -8.16 -12.91
N LYS A 107 11.88 -7.73 -12.43
CA LYS A 107 10.60 -8.29 -12.87
C LYS A 107 10.19 -7.64 -14.18
N TYR A 108 10.11 -8.43 -15.24
CA TYR A 108 9.72 -7.99 -16.57
C TYR A 108 8.75 -9.00 -17.20
N GLN A 109 7.57 -8.54 -17.55
CA GLN A 109 6.44 -9.30 -18.06
C GLN A 109 6.11 -10.54 -17.21
N GLY A 110 6.10 -10.35 -15.88
CA GLY A 110 5.81 -11.40 -14.91
C GLY A 110 6.92 -12.46 -14.77
N LYS A 111 8.09 -12.26 -15.38
CA LYS A 111 9.26 -13.12 -15.24
C LYS A 111 10.40 -12.38 -14.53
N LEU A 112 11.26 -13.14 -13.87
CA LEU A 112 12.43 -12.59 -13.19
C LEU A 112 13.67 -12.78 -14.08
N PHE A 113 14.38 -11.69 -14.29
CA PHE A 113 15.66 -11.65 -14.99
C PHE A 113 16.73 -11.13 -14.03
N THR A 114 17.98 -11.49 -14.27
CA THR A 114 19.10 -11.03 -13.45
C THR A 114 20.24 -10.54 -14.32
N CYS A 115 20.94 -9.51 -13.83
CA CYS A 115 22.24 -9.13 -14.33
C CYS A 115 23.20 -8.86 -13.16
N GLN A 116 24.50 -8.91 -13.42
CA GLN A 116 25.53 -8.59 -12.44
C GLN A 116 26.30 -7.33 -12.85
N GLN A 117 26.68 -6.55 -11.85
CA GLN A 117 27.61 -5.42 -11.97
C GLN A 117 28.60 -5.46 -10.79
N ASP A 118 29.72 -4.75 -10.89
CA ASP A 118 30.80 -4.76 -9.90
C ASP A 118 30.66 -3.68 -8.80
N PHE A 119 29.56 -2.93 -8.78
CA PHE A 119 29.29 -1.87 -7.79
C PHE A 119 27.84 -1.88 -7.31
N SER A 120 27.55 -1.20 -6.20
CA SER A 120 26.17 -0.98 -5.73
C SER A 120 25.40 -0.01 -6.63
N PRO A 121 24.14 -0.30 -7.00
CA PRO A 121 23.30 0.61 -7.76
C PRO A 121 22.80 1.80 -6.94
N PHE A 122 22.98 1.82 -5.61
CA PHE A 122 22.55 2.90 -4.73
C PHE A 122 23.61 4.02 -4.66
N ASN A 123 24.02 4.53 -5.81
CA ASN A 123 25.12 5.50 -5.96
C ASN A 123 24.65 6.91 -6.41
N VAL A 124 23.36 7.22 -6.21
CA VAL A 124 22.76 8.51 -6.57
C VAL A 124 23.03 9.54 -5.46
N VAL A 125 23.99 10.43 -5.70
CA VAL A 125 24.45 11.42 -4.70
C VAL A 125 23.38 12.49 -4.41
N ALA A 126 22.64 12.91 -5.42
CA ALA A 126 21.59 13.91 -5.31
C ALA A 126 20.53 13.69 -6.39
N TRP A 127 19.30 14.12 -6.12
CA TRP A 127 18.19 14.03 -7.06
C TRP A 127 17.19 15.18 -6.83
N HIS A 128 16.40 15.48 -7.86
CA HIS A 128 15.22 16.35 -7.77
C HIS A 128 14.14 15.79 -8.70
N GLY A 129 12.86 15.98 -8.37
CA GLY A 129 11.75 15.48 -9.17
C GLY A 129 10.50 15.20 -8.33
N ASN A 130 9.47 14.68 -8.98
CA ASN A 130 8.18 14.33 -8.38
C ASN A 130 7.80 12.84 -8.54
N TYR A 131 8.69 12.03 -9.10
CA TYR A 131 8.54 10.58 -9.21
C TYR A 131 9.48 9.90 -8.21
N THR A 132 8.99 9.76 -6.97
CA THR A 132 9.79 9.32 -5.82
C THR A 132 9.13 8.15 -5.11
N PRO A 133 9.87 7.28 -4.41
CA PRO A 133 9.27 6.37 -3.46
C PRO A 133 8.77 7.18 -2.25
N TYR A 134 7.73 6.69 -1.59
CA TYR A 134 7.15 7.36 -0.43
C TYR A 134 6.56 6.38 0.57
N LYS A 135 6.41 6.81 1.82
CA LYS A 135 5.72 6.09 2.89
C LYS A 135 4.63 6.94 3.54
N TYR A 136 3.66 6.29 4.15
CA TYR A 136 2.55 6.93 4.85
C TYR A 136 2.17 6.14 6.10
N ASN A 137 1.93 6.84 7.21
CA ASN A 137 1.48 6.21 8.46
C ASN A 137 -0.05 6.21 8.55
N LEU A 138 -0.66 5.02 8.58
CA LEU A 138 -2.11 4.87 8.57
C LEU A 138 -2.79 5.45 9.82
N LYS A 139 -2.04 5.73 10.90
CA LYS A 139 -2.58 6.44 12.08
C LYS A 139 -2.93 7.90 11.79
N ASN A 140 -2.35 8.49 10.75
CA ASN A 140 -2.57 9.89 10.38
C ASN A 140 -3.82 10.08 9.49
N PHE A 141 -4.54 8.99 9.18
CA PHE A 141 -5.73 9.07 8.34
C PHE A 141 -6.86 9.79 9.09
N MET A 142 -7.31 10.91 8.54
CA MET A 142 -8.42 11.68 9.08
C MET A 142 -9.72 11.01 8.65
N VAL A 143 -10.23 10.14 9.51
CA VAL A 143 -11.42 9.31 9.24
C VAL A 143 -12.66 10.19 9.10
N ILE A 144 -13.34 10.07 7.96
CA ILE A 144 -14.68 10.62 7.72
C ILE A 144 -15.69 9.48 7.76
N ASN A 145 -16.84 9.69 8.40
CA ASN A 145 -17.94 8.73 8.46
C ASN A 145 -19.27 9.44 8.77
N CYS A 146 -20.36 8.68 8.83
CA CYS A 146 -21.65 9.13 9.34
C CYS A 146 -21.55 9.66 10.78
N VAL A 147 -22.22 10.78 11.03
CA VAL A 147 -22.38 11.41 12.37
C VAL A 147 -23.85 11.51 12.79
N ALA A 148 -24.73 10.82 12.07
CA ALA A 148 -26.17 10.81 12.32
C ALA A 148 -26.72 9.37 12.30
N PHE A 149 -26.99 8.82 11.12
CA PHE A 149 -27.52 7.47 10.92
C PHE A 149 -26.93 6.83 9.65
N ASP A 150 -27.31 5.58 9.39
CA ASP A 150 -26.85 4.71 8.30
C ASP A 150 -25.36 4.31 8.36
N HIS A 151 -24.96 3.44 7.42
CA HIS A 151 -23.58 2.98 7.25
C HIS A 151 -23.05 3.53 5.92
N ALA A 152 -21.98 4.33 5.96
CA ALA A 152 -21.39 4.93 4.77
C ALA A 152 -20.70 3.86 3.88
N ASP A 153 -20.74 4.07 2.57
CA ASP A 153 -20.01 3.22 1.62
C ASP A 153 -18.50 3.19 1.95
N PRO A 154 -17.82 2.02 1.86
CA PRO A 154 -16.44 1.88 2.29
C PRO A 154 -15.43 2.70 1.47
N SER A 155 -15.84 3.22 0.30
CA SER A 155 -15.04 4.15 -0.51
C SER A 155 -14.70 5.45 0.24
N ILE A 156 -15.44 5.80 1.30
CA ILE A 156 -15.11 6.92 2.19
C ILE A 156 -13.80 6.71 2.97
N PHE A 157 -13.26 5.48 2.99
CA PHE A 157 -11.99 5.16 3.64
C PHE A 157 -10.84 4.91 2.65
N THR A 158 -10.95 5.37 1.40
CA THR A 158 -9.88 5.29 0.41
C THR A 158 -8.68 6.14 0.84
N VAL A 159 -7.50 5.53 0.88
CA VAL A 159 -6.21 6.20 1.12
C VAL A 159 -5.56 6.59 -0.20
N LEU A 160 -5.44 5.64 -1.12
CA LEU A 160 -4.86 5.82 -2.46
C LEU A 160 -5.73 5.10 -3.49
N THR A 161 -5.80 5.67 -4.69
CA THR A 161 -6.51 5.10 -5.83
C THR A 161 -5.59 5.02 -7.04
N ALA A 162 -5.66 3.92 -7.79
CA ALA A 162 -5.06 3.76 -9.09
C ALA A 162 -6.17 3.86 -10.14
N LYS A 163 -6.33 5.03 -10.76
CA LYS A 163 -7.47 5.31 -11.67
C LYS A 163 -7.38 4.51 -12.97
N SER A 164 -8.54 4.10 -13.50
CA SER A 164 -8.65 3.62 -14.88
C SER A 164 -8.92 4.78 -15.85
N THR A 165 -9.01 4.49 -17.15
CA THR A 165 -9.40 5.49 -18.16
C THR A 165 -10.89 5.84 -18.11
N ARG A 166 -11.71 5.07 -17.39
CA ARG A 166 -13.14 5.33 -17.22
C ARG A 166 -13.37 6.17 -15.95
N PRO A 167 -13.96 7.38 -16.06
CA PRO A 167 -14.25 8.22 -14.91
C PRO A 167 -15.07 7.49 -13.84
N GLY A 168 -14.66 7.62 -12.58
CA GLY A 168 -15.31 6.99 -11.42
C GLY A 168 -15.03 5.49 -11.27
N VAL A 169 -14.15 4.90 -12.10
CA VAL A 169 -13.76 3.49 -11.98
C VAL A 169 -12.25 3.40 -11.76
N ALA A 170 -11.85 2.85 -10.60
CA ALA A 170 -10.45 2.55 -10.30
C ALA A 170 -10.04 1.19 -10.86
N ILE A 171 -8.77 1.05 -11.22
CA ILE A 171 -8.11 -0.25 -11.36
C ILE A 171 -8.02 -0.92 -9.99
N ALA A 172 -7.63 -0.14 -8.96
CA ALA A 172 -7.62 -0.59 -7.58
C ALA A 172 -7.73 0.61 -6.62
N ASP A 173 -8.54 0.47 -5.58
CA ASP A 173 -8.57 1.38 -4.44
C ASP A 173 -7.94 0.69 -3.23
N PHE A 174 -6.98 1.35 -2.58
CA PHE A 174 -6.47 0.93 -1.29
C PHE A 174 -7.28 1.61 -0.18
N VAL A 175 -8.17 0.82 0.41
CA VAL A 175 -9.12 1.23 1.45
C VAL A 175 -8.68 0.66 2.80
N ILE A 176 -8.88 1.42 3.88
CA ILE A 176 -8.57 0.97 5.25
C ILE A 176 -9.81 0.95 6.14
N PHE A 177 -9.77 0.16 7.21
CA PHE A 177 -10.78 0.20 8.28
C PHE A 177 -10.09 0.56 9.62
N PRO A 178 -9.82 1.85 9.87
CA PRO A 178 -9.07 2.31 11.03
C PRO A 178 -9.93 2.35 12.30
N PRO A 179 -9.31 2.55 13.48
CA PRO A 179 -10.03 2.94 14.69
C PRO A 179 -10.87 4.19 14.42
N ARG A 180 -12.17 4.13 14.76
CA ARG A 180 -13.13 5.21 14.50
C ARG A 180 -14.29 5.17 15.49
N TRP A 181 -14.98 6.29 15.64
CA TRP A 181 -16.22 6.36 16.39
C TRP A 181 -17.38 5.77 15.57
N GLY A 182 -18.19 4.92 16.19
CA GLY A 182 -19.44 4.39 15.62
C GLY A 182 -20.63 4.97 16.37
N VAL A 183 -21.23 6.03 15.83
CA VAL A 183 -22.26 6.84 16.51
C VAL A 183 -23.63 6.81 15.85
N ALA A 184 -23.81 6.04 14.77
CA ALA A 184 -25.05 6.02 14.01
C ALA A 184 -26.25 5.57 14.87
N ASP A 185 -27.26 6.43 14.96
CA ASP A 185 -28.51 6.19 15.69
C ASP A 185 -29.46 5.30 14.89
N HIS A 186 -30.19 4.43 15.60
CA HIS A 186 -31.21 3.53 15.01
C HIS A 186 -30.74 2.74 13.78
N THR A 187 -29.45 2.39 13.72
CA THR A 187 -28.79 1.87 12.52
C THR A 187 -28.17 0.50 12.78
N PHE A 188 -28.26 -0.40 11.79
CA PHE A 188 -27.41 -1.59 11.76
C PHE A 188 -25.98 -1.17 11.40
N ARG A 189 -25.13 -1.04 12.42
CA ARG A 189 -23.79 -0.45 12.29
C ARG A 189 -22.75 -1.30 11.54
N PRO A 190 -22.78 -2.64 11.58
CA PRO A 190 -21.86 -3.44 10.76
C PRO A 190 -22.09 -3.23 9.25
N PRO A 191 -21.13 -3.61 8.38
CA PRO A 191 -21.28 -3.51 6.93
C PRO A 191 -22.55 -4.19 6.41
N TYR A 192 -23.19 -3.58 5.42
CA TYR A 192 -24.47 -4.05 4.89
C TYR A 192 -24.32 -5.24 3.90
N TYR A 193 -25.45 -5.83 3.46
CA TYR A 193 -25.43 -7.09 2.69
C TYR A 193 -25.15 -6.67 1.29
N HIS A 194 -24.14 -7.29 0.71
CA HIS A 194 -23.52 -6.68 -0.44
C HIS A 194 -23.22 -7.71 -1.53
N ARG A 195 -23.43 -7.22 -2.76
CA ARG A 195 -23.04 -7.84 -4.01
C ARG A 195 -22.46 -6.71 -4.84
N ASN A 196 -21.17 -6.80 -5.12
CA ASN A 196 -20.42 -5.71 -5.73
C ASN A 196 -20.03 -6.04 -7.18
N CYS A 197 -19.98 -5.03 -8.05
CA CYS A 197 -19.34 -5.17 -9.35
C CYS A 197 -17.81 -5.18 -9.26
N MET A 198 -17.24 -4.66 -8.17
CA MET A 198 -15.80 -4.76 -7.88
C MET A 198 -15.45 -6.10 -7.22
N SER A 199 -14.18 -6.48 -7.26
CA SER A 199 -13.65 -7.59 -6.45
C SER A 199 -13.05 -7.04 -5.16
N GLU A 200 -13.32 -7.68 -4.03
CA GLU A 200 -12.90 -7.20 -2.72
C GLU A 200 -11.91 -8.17 -2.09
N PHE A 201 -10.63 -7.80 -2.08
CA PHE A 201 -9.58 -8.49 -1.35
C PHE A 201 -9.32 -7.77 -0.02
N MET A 202 -9.53 -8.47 1.10
CA MET A 202 -9.31 -7.91 2.43
C MET A 202 -8.11 -8.58 3.09
N GLY A 203 -7.24 -7.76 3.68
CA GLY A 203 -6.16 -8.18 4.58
C GLY A 203 -6.35 -7.59 5.98
N LEU A 204 -5.63 -8.10 6.97
CA LEU A 204 -5.67 -7.62 8.35
C LEU A 204 -4.25 -7.39 8.87
N ILE A 205 -3.92 -6.14 9.19
CA ILE A 205 -2.59 -5.78 9.72
C ILE A 205 -2.48 -6.23 11.18
N LYS A 206 -3.48 -5.89 12.00
CA LYS A 206 -3.51 -6.15 13.45
C LYS A 206 -4.95 -6.07 13.97
N GLY A 207 -5.18 -6.60 15.18
CA GLY A 207 -6.48 -6.56 15.85
C GLY A 207 -7.49 -7.51 15.23
N HIS A 208 -8.76 -7.10 15.21
CA HIS A 208 -9.90 -7.88 14.70
C HIS A 208 -10.75 -7.01 13.77
N TYR A 209 -11.43 -7.62 12.80
CA TYR A 209 -12.32 -6.93 11.88
C TYR A 209 -13.78 -7.13 12.30
N GLU A 210 -14.54 -6.04 12.41
CA GLU A 210 -15.89 -6.02 12.98
C GLU A 210 -16.91 -6.95 12.29
N ALA A 211 -16.74 -7.25 11.00
CA ALA A 211 -17.66 -8.11 10.26
C ALA A 211 -17.32 -9.61 10.35
N LYS A 212 -16.23 -9.98 11.02
CA LYS A 212 -15.75 -11.37 11.13
C LYS A 212 -15.29 -11.65 12.56
N GLU A 213 -16.17 -12.23 13.37
CA GLU A 213 -15.86 -12.60 14.76
C GLU A 213 -14.74 -13.66 14.84
N GLU A 214 -14.76 -14.65 13.94
CA GLU A 214 -13.77 -15.73 13.89
C GLU A 214 -13.20 -15.94 12.48
N GLY A 215 -12.01 -16.55 12.40
CA GLY A 215 -11.41 -17.00 11.15
C GLY A 215 -10.67 -15.95 10.30
N PHE A 216 -10.67 -14.67 10.70
CA PHE A 216 -9.90 -13.61 10.03
C PHE A 216 -8.88 -12.98 10.99
N GLN A 217 -7.64 -13.48 10.91
CA GLN A 217 -6.55 -13.13 11.82
C GLN A 217 -5.49 -12.26 11.12
N PRO A 218 -4.63 -11.52 11.86
CA PRO A 218 -3.55 -10.75 11.27
C PRO A 218 -2.66 -11.56 10.32
N GLY A 219 -2.44 -11.07 9.10
CA GLY A 219 -1.73 -11.81 8.04
C GLY A 219 -2.64 -12.71 7.19
N GLY A 220 -3.89 -12.93 7.60
CA GLY A 220 -4.90 -13.64 6.83
C GLY A 220 -5.44 -12.80 5.67
N ALA A 221 -6.20 -13.44 4.77
CA ALA A 221 -6.83 -12.78 3.65
C ALA A 221 -8.21 -13.37 3.35
N SER A 222 -9.07 -12.58 2.73
CA SER A 222 -10.31 -13.07 2.13
C SER A 222 -10.59 -12.37 0.80
N LEU A 223 -11.20 -13.10 -0.13
CA LEU A 223 -11.60 -12.59 -1.43
C LEU A 223 -13.10 -12.78 -1.62
N HIS A 224 -13.83 -11.69 -1.83
CA HIS A 224 -15.18 -11.73 -2.38
C HIS A 224 -15.09 -11.37 -3.87
N SER A 225 -15.26 -12.37 -4.74
CA SER A 225 -15.26 -12.15 -6.18
C SER A 225 -16.53 -11.41 -6.62
N MET A 226 -16.47 -10.81 -7.82
CA MET A 226 -17.58 -10.03 -8.39
C MET A 226 -18.94 -10.70 -8.21
N MET A 227 -19.89 -9.92 -7.72
CA MET A 227 -21.30 -10.26 -7.48
C MET A 227 -21.55 -11.40 -6.48
N THR A 228 -20.52 -11.95 -5.84
CA THR A 228 -20.66 -12.94 -4.77
C THR A 228 -21.29 -12.30 -3.54
N PRO A 229 -22.42 -12.83 -3.05
CA PRO A 229 -23.02 -12.41 -1.79
C PRO A 229 -22.05 -12.45 -0.61
N HIS A 230 -21.95 -11.35 0.14
CA HIS A 230 -21.21 -11.30 1.39
C HIS A 230 -21.88 -10.37 2.41
N TRP A 231 -21.69 -10.67 3.69
CA TRP A 231 -22.29 -9.98 4.84
C TRP A 231 -21.57 -10.39 6.13
N PRO A 232 -21.58 -9.56 7.19
CA PRO A 232 -21.17 -9.94 8.54
C PRO A 232 -21.75 -11.30 8.98
N ARG A 233 -20.88 -12.25 9.33
CA ARG A 233 -21.37 -13.53 9.87
C ARG A 233 -21.84 -13.35 11.32
N ARG A 234 -22.87 -14.11 11.70
CA ARG A 234 -23.20 -14.34 13.11
C ARG A 234 -22.14 -15.18 13.77
#